data_AF-W4V9U7-F1
#
_entry.id   AF-W4V9U7-F1
#
_cell.length_a   1.000
_cell.length_b   1.000
_cell.length_c   1.000
_cell.angle_alpha   90.00
_cell.angle_beta   90.00
_cell.angle_gamma   90.00
#
_symmetry.space_group_name_H-M   'P 1'
#
loop_
_entity.id
_entity.type
_entity.pdbx_description
1 polymer ?
#
loop_
_entity_poly.entity_id
_entity_poly.type
_entity_poly.pdbx_seq_one_letter_code
_entity_poly.pdbx_strand_id
1 'polypeptide(L)'
;MLYLICIMTLALSAYYMWTICRVRVGPVRWIYFEIIYNCFIKFLIGNLGLPSALNYVSDLILIIIVFYYFYYKKSGMKITIPSSLKWVIGIYFVITLLSYFVNLYSPLLYIWGFRNNMRFLIFAMMCAVFLKRRDIYTFLDILFGYFILNIFVVTYQFFFKGYNYNAIGDFISGLYAAGEKRGGNSALNWLLCIICAAAIIQYFNKEKSIWYLIVAIAGSTYMATLSELKVFFIEIIVISVVCICVSKSR
;
A
#
# COMPACT_ATOMS: atom_id res chain seq x y z
N MET A 1 -18.90 -1.07 18.25
CA MET A 1 -18.31 -0.32 17.12
C MET A 1 -17.18 -1.09 16.43
N LEU A 2 -16.17 -1.61 17.15
CA LEU A 2 -15.09 -2.43 16.56
C LEU A 2 -15.60 -3.59 15.69
N TYR A 3 -16.55 -4.39 16.18
CA TYR A 3 -17.12 -5.51 15.41
C TYR A 3 -17.78 -5.07 14.09
N LEU A 4 -18.45 -3.91 14.09
CA LEU A 4 -19.05 -3.35 12.87
C LEU A 4 -17.96 -2.98 11.86
N ILE A 5 -16.88 -2.34 12.31
CA ILE A 5 -15.71 -2.03 11.47
C ILE A 5 -15.10 -3.31 10.92
N CYS A 6 -14.91 -4.35 11.74
CA CYS A 6 -14.41 -5.64 11.27
C CYS A 6 -15.30 -6.26 10.19
N ILE A 7 -16.62 -6.25 10.38
CA ILE A 7 -17.59 -6.75 9.40
C ILE A 7 -17.51 -5.94 8.11
N MET A 8 -17.47 -4.61 8.18
CA MET A 8 -17.34 -3.74 7.01
C MET A 8 -16.04 -4.01 6.26
N THR A 9 -14.92 -4.13 6.96
CA THR A 9 -13.61 -4.46 6.37
C THR A 9 -13.65 -5.81 5.68
N LEU A 10 -14.15 -6.85 6.33
CA LEU A 10 -14.24 -8.19 5.75
C LEU A 10 -15.20 -8.24 4.56
N ALA A 11 -16.35 -7.58 4.65
CA ALA A 11 -17.33 -7.49 3.57
C ALA A 11 -16.76 -6.76 2.35
N LEU A 12 -16.07 -5.64 2.56
CA LEU A 12 -15.41 -4.89 1.49
C LEU A 12 -14.30 -5.72 0.82
N SER A 13 -13.45 -6.36 1.63
CA SER A 13 -12.40 -7.27 1.14
C SER A 13 -13.00 -8.43 0.34
N ALA A 14 -14.06 -9.06 0.84
CA ALA A 14 -14.74 -10.17 0.16
C ALA A 14 -15.38 -9.72 -1.16
N TYR A 15 -16.03 -8.56 -1.17
CA TYR A 15 -16.63 -7.97 -2.38
C TYR A 15 -15.58 -7.72 -3.47
N TYR A 16 -14.46 -7.07 -3.13
CA TYR A 16 -13.39 -6.83 -4.09
C TYR A 16 -12.72 -8.11 -4.56
N MET A 17 -12.43 -9.05 -3.66
CA MET A 17 -11.86 -10.34 -4.02
C MET A 17 -12.77 -11.13 -4.94
N TRP A 18 -14.08 -11.18 -4.65
CA TRP A 18 -15.06 -11.85 -5.50
C TRP A 18 -15.10 -11.23 -6.91
N THR A 19 -15.16 -9.90 -6.98
CA THR A 19 -15.18 -9.16 -8.25
C THR A 19 -13.93 -9.45 -9.09
N ILE A 20 -12.75 -9.48 -8.45
CA ILE A 20 -11.48 -9.72 -9.13
C ILE A 20 -11.35 -11.18 -9.58
N CYS A 21 -11.70 -12.14 -8.73
CA CYS A 21 -11.64 -13.56 -9.07
C CYS A 21 -12.53 -13.93 -10.26
N ARG A 22 -13.61 -13.20 -10.50
CA ARG A 22 -14.47 -13.40 -11.68
C ARG A 22 -13.88 -12.90 -12.99
N VAL A 23 -13.05 -11.85 -12.93
CA VAL A 23 -12.59 -11.13 -14.12
C VAL A 23 -11.12 -11.42 -14.45
N ARG A 24 -10.30 -11.71 -13.43
CA ARG A 24 -8.84 -11.77 -13.54
C ARG A 24 -8.33 -13.18 -13.26
N VAL A 25 -7.34 -13.58 -14.04
CA VAL A 25 -6.64 -14.88 -13.93
C VAL A 25 -5.12 -14.68 -13.96
N GLY A 26 -4.38 -15.72 -13.58
CA GLY A 26 -2.91 -15.71 -13.61
C GLY A 26 -2.28 -14.70 -12.63
N PRO A 27 -1.12 -14.10 -12.96
CA PRO A 27 -0.35 -13.27 -12.03
C PRO A 27 -1.08 -11.99 -11.61
N VAL A 28 -1.91 -11.42 -12.48
CA VAL A 28 -2.67 -10.19 -12.18
C VAL A 28 -3.61 -10.42 -11.00
N ARG A 29 -4.29 -11.58 -10.93
CA ARG A 29 -5.17 -11.93 -9.81
C ARG A 29 -4.42 -11.96 -8.48
N TRP A 30 -3.20 -12.52 -8.48
CA TRP A 30 -2.37 -12.61 -7.29
C TRP A 30 -1.83 -11.24 -6.86
N ILE A 31 -1.51 -10.34 -7.80
CA ILE A 31 -1.16 -8.96 -7.49
C ILE A 31 -2.31 -8.24 -6.78
N TYR A 32 -3.54 -8.38 -7.29
CA TYR A 32 -4.72 -7.80 -6.64
C TYR A 32 -4.99 -8.40 -5.26
N PHE A 33 -4.85 -9.72 -5.12
CA PHE A 33 -4.95 -10.38 -3.82
C PHE A 33 -3.97 -9.76 -2.83
N GLU A 34 -2.69 -9.61 -3.23
CA GLU A 34 -1.66 -9.03 -2.37
C GLU A 34 -2.01 -7.61 -1.93
N ILE A 35 -2.49 -6.77 -2.84
CA ILE A 35 -2.90 -5.39 -2.52
C ILE A 35 -4.04 -5.38 -1.51
N ILE A 36 -5.12 -6.11 -1.79
CA ILE A 36 -6.31 -6.15 -0.93
C ILE A 36 -5.92 -6.72 0.43
N TYR A 37 -5.19 -7.83 0.46
CA TYR A 37 -4.70 -8.46 1.68
C TYR A 37 -3.94 -7.49 2.58
N ASN A 38 -2.99 -6.72 2.01
CA ASN A 38 -2.22 -5.74 2.77
C ASN A 38 -3.05 -4.56 3.30
N CYS A 39 -4.22 -4.27 2.71
CA CYS A 39 -5.07 -3.18 3.17
C CYS A 39 -5.76 -3.47 4.52
N PHE A 40 -5.89 -4.73 4.93
CA PHE A 40 -6.64 -5.07 6.15
C PHE A 40 -5.97 -6.09 7.07
N ILE A 41 -4.95 -6.83 6.62
CA ILE A 41 -4.41 -7.93 7.45
C ILE A 41 -3.83 -7.45 8.78
N LYS A 42 -3.14 -6.30 8.78
CA LYS A 42 -2.56 -5.73 10.00
C LYS A 42 -3.63 -5.39 11.03
N PHE A 43 -4.76 -4.86 10.58
CA PHE A 43 -5.92 -4.62 11.42
C PHE A 43 -6.46 -5.90 12.06
N LEU A 44 -6.59 -7.00 11.30
CA LEU A 44 -7.10 -8.26 11.85
C LEU A 44 -6.11 -8.90 12.84
N ILE A 45 -4.81 -8.88 12.54
CA ILE A 45 -3.78 -9.35 13.48
C ILE A 45 -3.84 -8.52 14.77
N GLY A 46 -3.90 -7.19 14.64
CA GLY A 46 -3.85 -6.28 15.76
C GLY A 46 -5.09 -6.25 16.65
N ASN A 47 -6.28 -6.36 16.05
CA ASN A 47 -7.55 -6.14 16.75
C ASN A 47 -8.39 -7.40 16.96
N LEU A 48 -8.17 -8.45 16.16
CA LEU A 48 -8.85 -9.76 16.32
C LEU A 48 -7.92 -10.85 16.87
N GLY A 49 -6.65 -10.52 17.16
CA GLY A 49 -5.69 -11.47 17.72
C GLY A 49 -5.27 -12.57 16.74
N LEU A 50 -5.42 -12.36 15.43
CA LEU A 50 -4.95 -13.32 14.44
C LEU A 50 -3.43 -13.51 14.51
N PRO A 51 -2.90 -14.70 14.19
CA PRO A 51 -1.48 -15.00 14.34
C PRO A 51 -0.62 -14.11 13.43
N SER A 52 0.50 -13.62 13.98
CA SER A 52 1.47 -12.81 13.24
C SER A 52 2.09 -13.54 12.05
N ALA A 53 2.01 -14.88 12.02
CA ALA A 53 2.40 -15.73 10.90
C ALA A 53 1.69 -15.35 9.58
N LEU A 54 0.52 -14.71 9.65
CA LEU A 54 -0.20 -14.22 8.48
C LEU A 54 0.59 -13.15 7.70
N ASN A 55 1.57 -12.48 8.31
CA ASN A 55 2.44 -11.56 7.57
C ASN A 55 3.29 -12.26 6.50
N TYR A 56 3.51 -13.57 6.60
CA TYR A 56 4.29 -14.36 5.64
C TYR A 56 3.47 -14.81 4.42
N VAL A 57 2.14 -14.65 4.46
CA VAL A 57 1.30 -14.90 3.27
C VAL A 57 1.75 -14.02 2.11
N SER A 58 2.07 -12.75 2.37
CA SER A 58 2.63 -11.83 1.39
C SER A 58 3.88 -12.36 0.70
N ASP A 59 4.77 -13.00 1.46
CA ASP A 59 6.01 -13.55 0.92
C ASP A 59 5.70 -14.75 0.01
N LEU A 60 4.72 -15.60 0.38
CA LEU A 60 4.26 -16.72 -0.45
C LEU A 60 3.61 -16.25 -1.75
N ILE A 61 2.74 -15.24 -1.70
CA ILE A 61 2.09 -14.68 -2.88
C ILE A 61 3.12 -14.06 -3.82
N LEU A 62 4.10 -13.34 -3.28
CA LEU A 62 5.19 -12.79 -4.08
C LEU A 62 5.98 -13.88 -4.81
N ILE A 63 6.31 -14.98 -4.12
CA ILE A 63 6.98 -16.14 -4.72
C ILE A 63 6.13 -16.69 -5.89
N ILE A 64 4.82 -16.86 -5.70
CA ILE A 64 3.91 -17.31 -6.76
C ILE A 64 3.95 -16.37 -7.97
N ILE A 65 3.90 -15.06 -7.77
CA ILE A 65 3.95 -14.07 -8.86
C ILE A 65 5.28 -14.13 -9.60
N VAL A 66 6.41 -14.29 -8.88
CA VAL A 66 7.74 -14.44 -9.48
C VAL A 66 7.85 -15.76 -10.27
N PHE A 67 7.23 -16.84 -9.80
CA PHE A 67 7.13 -18.08 -10.56
C PHE A 67 6.40 -17.89 -11.90
N TYR A 68 5.31 -17.11 -11.93
CA TYR A 68 4.64 -16.76 -13.18
C TYR A 68 5.56 -15.99 -14.14
N TYR A 69 6.40 -15.09 -13.62
CA TYR A 69 7.39 -14.38 -14.44
C TYR A 69 8.36 -15.35 -15.12
N PHE A 70 8.95 -16.29 -14.39
CA PHE A 70 9.85 -17.25 -14.98
C PHE A 70 9.15 -18.23 -15.93
N TYR A 71 7.95 -18.68 -15.57
CA TYR A 71 7.13 -19.56 -16.41
C TYR A 71 6.85 -18.91 -17.77
N TYR A 72 6.32 -17.69 -17.78
CA TYR A 72 5.99 -16.96 -19.00
C TYR A 72 7.21 -16.57 -19.83
N LYS A 73 8.33 -16.26 -19.17
CA LYS A 73 9.61 -16.00 -19.87
C LYS A 73 10.10 -17.27 -20.58
N LYS A 74 10.00 -18.44 -19.92
CA LYS A 74 10.35 -19.73 -20.52
C LYS A 74 9.41 -20.13 -21.66
N SER A 75 8.12 -19.76 -21.57
CA SER A 75 7.14 -19.95 -22.65
C SER A 75 7.32 -19.01 -23.85
N GLY A 76 8.36 -18.17 -23.87
CA GLY A 76 8.67 -17.28 -24.99
C GLY A 76 7.86 -15.99 -25.03
N MET A 77 7.07 -15.67 -23.98
CA MET A 77 6.36 -14.39 -23.95
C MET A 77 7.34 -13.23 -23.73
N LYS A 78 7.13 -12.15 -24.49
CA LYS A 78 7.91 -10.90 -24.38
C LYS A 78 7.48 -10.12 -23.14
N ILE A 79 7.89 -10.59 -21.98
CA ILE A 79 7.78 -9.88 -20.71
C ILE A 79 9.14 -9.34 -20.30
N THR A 80 9.22 -8.03 -20.06
CA THR A 80 10.47 -7.36 -19.71
C THR A 80 10.25 -6.45 -18.52
N ILE A 81 11.16 -6.52 -17.56
CA ILE A 81 11.21 -5.55 -16.46
C ILE A 81 11.78 -4.24 -17.03
N PRO A 82 11.15 -3.08 -16.76
CA PRO A 82 11.65 -1.78 -17.20
C PRO A 82 13.10 -1.54 -16.75
N SER A 83 13.94 -1.04 -17.66
CA SER A 83 15.37 -0.83 -17.38
C SER A 83 15.63 0.14 -16.23
N SER A 84 14.83 1.21 -16.11
CA SER A 84 14.92 2.15 -14.99
C SER A 84 14.71 1.46 -13.64
N LEU A 85 13.72 0.57 -13.55
CA LEU A 85 13.41 -0.15 -12.32
C LEU A 85 14.51 -1.16 -11.96
N LYS A 86 15.10 -1.83 -12.96
CA LYS A 86 16.28 -2.70 -12.75
C LYS A 86 17.44 -1.92 -12.15
N TRP A 87 17.73 -0.72 -12.67
CA TRP A 87 18.82 0.12 -12.19
C TRP A 87 18.57 0.60 -10.76
N VAL A 88 17.37 1.10 -10.45
CA VAL A 88 17.01 1.53 -9.09
C VAL A 88 17.21 0.40 -8.08
N ILE A 89 16.74 -0.80 -8.41
CA ILE A 89 16.84 -1.96 -7.52
C ILE A 89 18.29 -2.44 -7.41
N GLY A 90 19.05 -2.44 -8.52
CA GLY A 90 20.47 -2.80 -8.52
C GLY A 90 21.31 -1.86 -7.67
N ILE A 91 21.09 -0.54 -7.80
CA ILE A 91 21.77 0.46 -6.97
C ILE A 91 21.39 0.30 -5.49
N TYR A 92 20.10 0.13 -5.20
CA TYR A 92 19.64 -0.08 -3.83
C TYR A 92 20.25 -1.35 -3.22
N PHE A 93 20.33 -2.45 -3.98
CA PHE A 93 20.98 -3.68 -3.57
C PHE A 93 22.46 -3.46 -3.21
N VAL A 94 23.22 -2.75 -4.06
CA VAL A 94 24.62 -2.40 -3.78
C VAL A 94 24.75 -1.56 -2.51
N ILE A 95 23.89 -0.55 -2.32
CA ILE A 95 23.88 0.28 -1.10
C ILE A 95 23.64 -0.59 0.14
N THR A 96 22.67 -1.52 0.09
CA THR A 96 22.37 -2.39 1.23
C THR A 96 23.54 -3.33 1.56
N LEU A 97 24.26 -3.84 0.55
CA LEU A 97 25.46 -4.65 0.76
C LEU A 97 26.61 -3.84 1.36
N LEU A 98 26.87 -2.63 0.85
CA LEU A 98 27.88 -1.75 1.44
C LEU A 98 27.54 -1.43 2.90
N SER A 99 26.28 -1.13 3.19
CA SER A 99 25.80 -0.90 4.56
C SER A 99 26.00 -2.12 5.46
N TYR A 100 25.85 -3.34 4.94
CA TYR A 100 26.13 -4.57 5.68
C TYR A 100 27.59 -4.68 6.11
N PHE A 101 28.53 -4.45 5.17
CA PHE A 101 29.96 -4.56 5.46
C PHE A 101 30.47 -3.41 6.35
N VAL A 102 29.99 -2.18 6.14
CA VAL A 102 30.40 -1.02 6.93
C VAL A 102 29.92 -1.12 8.37
N ASN A 103 28.67 -1.57 8.59
CA ASN A 103 28.09 -1.67 9.93
C ASN A 103 28.30 -3.03 10.60
N LEU A 104 28.93 -3.99 9.91
CA LEU A 104 29.21 -5.35 10.40
C LEU A 104 27.97 -6.02 11.02
N TYR A 105 26.81 -5.86 10.38
CA TYR A 105 25.57 -6.47 10.87
C TYR A 105 25.68 -8.00 10.90
N SER A 106 24.94 -8.65 11.79
CA SER A 106 24.86 -10.12 11.76
C SER A 106 24.20 -10.60 10.46
N PRO A 107 24.68 -11.71 9.85
CA PRO A 107 24.13 -12.21 8.59
C PRO A 107 22.62 -12.46 8.64
N LEU A 108 22.13 -13.00 9.76
CA LEU A 108 20.70 -13.27 9.96
C LEU A 108 19.86 -11.99 10.00
N LEU A 109 20.35 -10.96 10.69
CA LEU A 109 19.66 -9.67 10.78
C LEU A 109 19.62 -8.99 9.41
N TYR A 110 20.72 -9.06 8.67
CA TYR A 110 20.78 -8.55 7.30
C TYR A 110 19.77 -9.26 6.39
N ILE A 111 19.72 -10.59 6.39
CA ILE A 111 18.75 -11.35 5.57
C ILE A 111 17.31 -11.00 5.94
N TRP A 112 17.02 -10.82 7.23
CA TRP A 112 15.67 -10.47 7.69
C TRP A 112 15.26 -9.06 7.23
N GLY A 113 16.16 -8.08 7.37
CA GLY A 113 15.95 -6.73 6.85
C GLY A 113 15.86 -6.70 5.32
N PHE A 114 16.70 -7.48 4.65
CA PHE A 114 16.72 -7.63 3.20
C PHE A 114 15.38 -8.17 2.69
N ARG A 115 14.86 -9.26 3.27
CA ARG A 115 13.53 -9.82 2.95
C ARG A 115 12.45 -8.74 3.05
N ASN A 116 12.44 -8.00 4.16
CA ASN A 116 11.39 -7.02 4.43
C ASN A 116 11.41 -5.83 3.46
N ASN A 117 12.59 -5.39 3.00
CA ASN A 117 12.71 -4.27 2.06
C ASN A 117 12.53 -4.73 0.60
N MET A 118 13.19 -5.81 0.20
CA MET A 118 13.21 -6.27 -1.19
C MET A 118 11.88 -6.80 -1.67
N ARG A 119 11.04 -7.35 -0.79
CA ARG A 119 9.71 -7.83 -1.19
C ARG A 119 8.86 -6.74 -1.85
N PHE A 120 8.93 -5.49 -1.36
CA PHE A 120 8.20 -4.38 -1.94
C PHE A 120 8.74 -3.99 -3.31
N LEU A 121 10.06 -4.01 -3.48
CA LEU A 121 10.72 -3.71 -4.76
C LEU A 121 10.47 -4.79 -5.81
N ILE A 122 10.53 -6.06 -5.42
CA ILE A 122 10.20 -7.19 -6.29
C ILE A 122 8.72 -7.14 -6.67
N PHE A 123 7.84 -6.84 -5.71
CA PHE A 123 6.42 -6.65 -5.99
C PHE A 123 6.20 -5.51 -7.00
N ALA A 124 6.88 -4.38 -6.84
CA ALA A 124 6.83 -3.26 -7.79
C ALA A 124 7.28 -3.67 -9.20
N MET A 125 8.35 -4.50 -9.32
CA MET A 125 8.76 -5.07 -10.62
C MET A 125 7.65 -5.91 -11.23
N MET A 126 7.03 -6.78 -10.44
CA MET A 126 5.97 -7.66 -10.94
C MET A 126 4.74 -6.86 -11.37
N CYS A 127 4.38 -5.80 -10.63
CA CYS A 127 3.34 -4.86 -11.04
C CYS A 127 3.68 -4.21 -12.39
N ALA A 128 4.92 -3.73 -12.57
CA ALA A 128 5.35 -3.10 -13.82
C ALA A 128 5.36 -4.06 -15.03
N VAL A 129 5.56 -5.36 -14.80
CA VAL A 129 5.53 -6.39 -15.86
C VAL A 129 4.11 -6.82 -16.21
N PHE A 130 3.24 -7.02 -15.22
CA PHE A 130 1.96 -7.69 -15.42
C PHE A 130 0.75 -6.76 -15.47
N LEU A 131 0.80 -5.60 -14.82
CA LEU A 131 -0.35 -4.69 -14.81
C LEU A 131 -0.40 -3.82 -16.06
N LYS A 132 -1.59 -3.72 -16.63
CA LYS A 132 -1.92 -2.77 -17.70
C LYS A 132 -2.53 -1.50 -17.11
N ARG A 133 -2.59 -0.44 -17.91
CA ARG A 133 -3.18 0.86 -17.49
C ARG A 133 -4.60 0.72 -16.89
N ARG A 134 -5.47 -0.12 -17.48
CA ARG A 134 -6.82 -0.39 -16.93
C ARG A 134 -6.77 -1.01 -15.53
N ASP A 135 -5.76 -1.82 -15.27
CA ASP A 135 -5.58 -2.50 -13.99
C ASP A 135 -5.19 -1.49 -12.91
N ILE A 136 -4.36 -0.52 -13.28
CA ILE A 136 -3.98 0.60 -12.41
C ILE A 136 -5.22 1.41 -11.99
N TYR A 137 -6.12 1.76 -12.92
CA TYR A 137 -7.36 2.47 -12.56
C TYR A 137 -8.24 1.67 -11.60
N THR A 138 -8.42 0.37 -11.89
CA THR A 138 -9.22 -0.51 -11.02
C THR A 138 -8.58 -0.62 -9.63
N PHE A 139 -7.26 -0.68 -9.57
CA PHE A 139 -6.48 -0.69 -8.32
C PHE A 139 -6.70 0.59 -7.50
N LEU A 140 -6.65 1.75 -8.16
CA LEU A 140 -6.87 3.04 -7.50
C LEU A 140 -8.30 3.17 -6.94
N ASP A 141 -9.31 2.68 -7.67
CA ASP A 141 -10.69 2.65 -7.18
C ASP A 141 -10.85 1.74 -5.94
N ILE A 142 -10.17 0.58 -5.91
CA ILE A 142 -10.16 -0.31 -4.74
C ILE A 142 -9.50 0.38 -3.54
N LEU A 143 -8.32 0.99 -3.75
CA LEU A 143 -7.63 1.73 -2.70
C LEU A 143 -8.47 2.90 -2.19
N PHE A 144 -9.22 3.58 -3.06
CA PHE A 144 -10.12 4.65 -2.64
C PHE A 144 -11.25 4.11 -1.75
N GLY A 145 -11.80 2.93 -2.05
CA GLY A 145 -12.77 2.27 -1.16
C GLY A 145 -12.19 1.99 0.23
N TYR A 146 -10.98 1.45 0.30
CA TYR A 146 -10.28 1.27 1.59
C TYR A 146 -9.96 2.59 2.27
N PHE A 147 -9.61 3.64 1.52
CA PHE A 147 -9.38 4.98 2.06
C PHE A 147 -10.62 5.54 2.74
N ILE A 148 -11.80 5.42 2.12
CA ILE A 148 -13.07 5.86 2.73
C ILE A 148 -13.35 5.06 3.99
N LEU A 149 -13.19 3.74 3.96
CA LEU A 149 -13.34 2.90 5.15
C LEU A 149 -12.35 3.34 6.25
N ASN A 150 -11.12 3.61 5.87
CA ASN A 150 -10.04 3.97 6.79
C ASN A 150 -10.28 5.30 7.50
N ILE A 151 -10.94 6.27 6.86
CA ILE A 151 -11.38 7.51 7.52
C ILE A 151 -12.20 7.15 8.76
N PHE A 152 -13.22 6.28 8.62
CA PHE A 152 -14.04 5.86 9.75
C PHE A 152 -13.26 5.11 10.82
N VAL A 153 -12.29 4.27 10.43
CA VAL A 153 -11.46 3.53 11.40
C VAL A 153 -10.53 4.47 12.18
N VAL A 154 -9.91 5.44 11.52
CA VAL A 154 -9.08 6.47 12.15
C VAL A 154 -9.91 7.33 13.10
N THR A 155 -11.11 7.76 12.68
CA THR A 155 -12.05 8.48 13.55
C THR A 155 -12.39 7.64 14.79
N TYR A 156 -12.70 6.36 14.60
CA TYR A 156 -12.99 5.45 15.72
C TYR A 156 -11.80 5.35 16.69
N GLN A 157 -10.59 5.15 16.16
CA GLN A 157 -9.37 5.02 16.95
C GLN A 157 -9.10 6.27 17.78
N PHE A 158 -9.25 7.46 17.19
CA PHE A 158 -8.99 8.72 17.87
C PHE A 158 -10.00 8.99 19.00
N PHE A 159 -11.31 8.89 18.72
CA PHE A 159 -12.34 9.33 19.67
C PHE A 159 -12.77 8.27 20.69
N PHE A 160 -12.69 6.97 20.36
CA PHE A 160 -13.32 5.92 21.17
C PHE A 160 -12.37 4.94 21.81
N LYS A 161 -11.13 4.80 21.30
CA LYS A 161 -10.18 3.82 21.84
C LYS A 161 -9.45 4.31 23.10
N GLY A 162 -9.54 5.60 23.43
CA GLY A 162 -9.08 6.15 24.70
C GLY A 162 -7.59 5.89 24.98
N TYR A 163 -6.74 6.01 23.95
CA TYR A 163 -5.30 5.78 24.09
C TYR A 163 -4.73 6.73 25.16
N ASN A 164 -4.29 6.17 26.29
CA ASN A 164 -3.83 6.95 27.44
C ASN A 164 -2.29 6.98 27.46
N TYR A 165 -1.70 7.49 26.38
CA TYR A 165 -0.26 7.48 26.15
C TYR A 165 0.25 8.81 25.62
N ASN A 166 1.50 9.15 25.95
CA ASN A 166 2.24 10.18 25.23
C ASN A 166 2.45 9.70 23.77
N ALA A 167 2.18 10.58 22.79
CA ALA A 167 2.15 10.29 21.34
C ALA A 167 0.99 9.38 20.90
N ILE A 168 -0.24 9.85 21.10
CA ILE A 168 -1.47 9.15 20.68
C ILE A 168 -1.47 8.90 19.16
N GLY A 169 -0.97 9.85 18.37
CA GLY A 169 -0.89 9.73 16.90
C GLY A 169 -0.12 8.50 16.39
N ASP A 170 0.83 7.96 17.16
CA ASP A 170 1.61 6.77 16.77
C ASP A 170 0.81 5.45 16.77
N PHE A 171 -0.36 5.46 17.41
CA PHE A 171 -1.27 4.32 17.49
C PHE A 171 -2.46 4.45 16.53
N ILE A 172 -2.59 5.59 15.87
CA ILE A 172 -3.71 5.92 15.00
C ILE A 172 -3.24 5.76 13.55
N SER A 173 -3.48 4.59 12.97
CA SER A 173 -3.17 4.33 11.56
C SER A 173 -4.32 3.65 10.82
N GLY A 174 -5.51 3.61 11.42
CA GLY A 174 -6.70 2.94 10.91
C GLY A 174 -6.49 1.44 10.71
N LEU A 175 -6.78 0.95 9.51
CA LEU A 175 -6.62 -0.43 9.07
C LEU A 175 -5.15 -0.90 9.04
N TYR A 176 -4.20 0.02 9.12
CA TYR A 176 -2.77 -0.31 9.19
C TYR A 176 -2.25 -0.44 10.62
N ALA A 177 -3.07 -0.14 11.62
CA ALA A 177 -2.70 -0.26 13.02
C ALA A 177 -2.66 -1.74 13.46
N ALA A 178 -1.62 -2.11 14.19
CA ALA A 178 -1.48 -3.44 14.79
C ALA A 178 -2.03 -3.47 16.23
N GLY A 179 -3.26 -2.98 16.42
CA GLY A 179 -3.93 -2.91 17.72
C GLY A 179 -3.38 -1.80 18.59
N GLU A 180 -2.86 -2.15 19.77
CA GLU A 180 -2.23 -1.22 20.72
C GLU A 180 -0.71 -1.13 20.55
N LYS A 181 -0.20 -1.63 19.43
CA LYS A 181 1.22 -1.49 19.08
C LYS A 181 1.42 -0.27 18.21
N ARG A 182 2.46 0.51 18.52
CA ARG A 182 2.90 1.64 17.69
C ARG A 182 3.28 1.16 16.30
N GLY A 183 3.00 2.01 15.31
CA GLY A 183 3.38 1.78 13.92
C GLY A 183 2.19 1.52 13.00
N GLY A 184 2.44 1.64 11.70
CA GLY A 184 1.40 1.70 10.67
C GLY A 184 1.30 3.07 10.01
N ASN A 185 1.82 4.12 10.66
CA ASN A 185 1.86 5.49 10.15
C ASN A 185 2.54 5.61 8.78
N SER A 186 3.61 4.85 8.53
CA SER A 186 4.22 4.80 7.19
C SER A 186 3.26 4.24 6.13
N ALA A 187 2.52 3.18 6.44
CA ALA A 187 1.56 2.57 5.51
C ALA A 187 0.34 3.47 5.29
N LEU A 188 -0.16 4.12 6.34
CA LEU A 188 -1.18 5.17 6.23
C LEU A 188 -0.69 6.28 5.30
N ASN A 189 0.51 6.81 5.54
CA ASN A 189 1.11 7.86 4.73
C ASN A 189 1.22 7.48 3.25
N TRP A 190 1.66 6.25 2.95
CA TRP A 190 1.66 5.73 1.58
C TRP A 190 0.27 5.75 0.94
N LEU A 191 -0.76 5.31 1.66
CA LEU A 191 -2.14 5.39 1.17
C LEU A 191 -2.55 6.84 0.87
N LEU A 192 -2.29 7.78 1.80
CA LEU A 192 -2.64 9.18 1.62
C LEU A 192 -1.97 9.79 0.37
N CYS A 193 -0.67 9.55 0.21
CA CYS A 193 0.11 10.02 -0.92
C CYS A 193 -0.38 9.45 -2.25
N ILE A 194 -0.67 8.15 -2.31
CA ILE A 194 -1.20 7.50 -3.51
C ILE A 194 -2.57 8.06 -3.87
N ILE A 195 -3.47 8.21 -2.90
CA ILE A 195 -4.83 8.70 -3.13
C ILE A 195 -4.83 10.16 -3.57
N CYS A 196 -4.03 11.02 -2.94
CA CYS A 196 -3.89 12.42 -3.36
C CYS A 196 -3.30 12.53 -4.77
N ALA A 197 -2.20 11.82 -5.07
CA ALA A 197 -1.61 11.84 -6.41
C ALA A 197 -2.62 11.36 -7.47
N ALA A 198 -3.29 10.24 -7.21
CA ALA A 198 -4.29 9.68 -8.10
C ALA A 198 -5.48 10.62 -8.32
N ALA A 199 -5.97 11.28 -7.26
CA ALA A 199 -7.11 12.19 -7.35
C ALA A 199 -6.76 13.47 -8.12
N ILE A 200 -5.58 14.05 -7.89
CA ILE A 200 -5.11 15.24 -8.60
C ILE A 200 -4.99 14.93 -10.10
N ILE A 201 -4.29 13.86 -10.46
CA ILE A 201 -4.09 13.47 -11.87
C ILE A 201 -5.43 13.18 -12.56
N GLN A 202 -6.31 12.39 -11.93
CA GLN A 202 -7.60 12.04 -12.52
C GLN A 202 -8.54 13.24 -12.65
N TYR A 203 -8.49 14.20 -11.72
CA TYR A 203 -9.24 15.44 -11.82
C TYR A 203 -8.78 16.29 -13.01
N PHE A 204 -7.47 16.54 -13.13
CA PHE A 204 -6.92 17.32 -14.25
C PHE A 204 -7.14 16.65 -15.61
N ASN A 205 -7.12 15.33 -15.66
CA ASN A 205 -7.46 14.57 -16.86
C ASN A 205 -8.98 14.47 -17.14
N LYS A 206 -9.83 15.08 -16.32
CA LYS A 206 -11.31 15.03 -16.41
C LYS A 206 -11.89 13.61 -16.31
N GLU A 207 -11.16 12.70 -15.66
CA GLU A 207 -11.56 11.30 -15.44
C GLU A 207 -12.43 11.15 -14.18
N LYS A 208 -12.26 12.04 -13.19
CA LYS A 208 -13.05 12.08 -11.94
C LYS A 208 -13.48 13.52 -11.63
N SER A 209 -14.53 13.65 -10.82
CA SER A 209 -15.11 14.94 -10.44
C SER A 209 -14.26 15.70 -9.42
N ILE A 210 -14.50 17.01 -9.29
CA ILE A 210 -13.89 17.83 -8.23
C ILE A 210 -14.20 17.29 -6.83
N TRP A 211 -15.38 16.68 -6.62
CA TRP A 211 -15.76 16.09 -5.34
C TRP A 211 -14.84 14.93 -4.95
N TYR A 212 -14.42 14.11 -5.91
CA TYR A 212 -13.44 13.06 -5.68
C TYR A 212 -12.11 13.63 -5.16
N LEU A 213 -11.65 14.74 -5.75
CA LEU A 213 -10.45 15.45 -5.31
C LEU A 213 -10.60 16.04 -3.90
N ILE A 214 -11.73 16.72 -3.63
CA ILE A 214 -12.00 17.32 -2.32
C ILE A 214 -12.01 16.24 -1.24
N VAL A 215 -12.72 15.13 -1.46
CA VAL A 215 -12.78 14.01 -0.50
C VAL A 215 -11.40 13.40 -0.28
N ALA A 216 -10.61 13.22 -1.35
CA ALA A 216 -9.25 12.70 -1.24
C ALA A 216 -8.34 13.62 -0.41
N ILE A 217 -8.30 14.93 -0.72
CA ILE A 217 -7.44 15.88 0.00
C ILE A 217 -7.93 16.06 1.44
N ALA A 218 -9.21 16.34 1.65
CA ALA A 218 -9.76 16.60 2.98
C ALA A 218 -9.71 15.36 3.87
N GLY A 219 -10.00 14.17 3.32
CA GLY A 219 -9.88 12.91 4.06
C GLY A 219 -8.43 12.59 4.43
N SER A 220 -7.48 12.86 3.53
CA SER A 220 -6.06 12.65 3.80
C SER A 220 -5.53 13.64 4.86
N THR A 221 -5.83 14.93 4.75
CA THR A 221 -5.40 15.92 5.74
C THR A 221 -6.04 15.67 7.10
N TYR A 222 -7.32 15.26 7.13
CA TYR A 222 -8.00 14.85 8.35
C TYR A 222 -7.30 13.66 9.02
N MET A 223 -7.08 12.56 8.30
CA MET A 223 -6.38 11.39 8.87
C MET A 223 -4.95 11.74 9.29
N ALA A 224 -4.21 12.50 8.49
CA ALA A 224 -2.86 12.92 8.83
C ALA A 224 -2.82 13.78 10.11
N THR A 225 -3.83 14.62 10.33
CA THR A 225 -3.94 15.43 11.55
C THR A 225 -4.18 14.55 12.77
N LEU A 226 -5.14 13.61 12.70
CA LEU A 226 -5.44 12.71 13.81
C LEU A 226 -4.29 11.73 14.13
N SER A 227 -3.52 11.34 13.12
CA SER A 227 -2.34 10.47 13.24
C SER A 227 -1.04 11.23 13.53
N GLU A 228 -1.08 12.55 13.69
CA GLU A 228 0.11 13.42 13.86
C GLU A 228 1.18 13.25 12.76
N LEU A 229 0.77 12.92 11.52
CA LEU A 229 1.64 12.68 10.36
C LEU A 229 2.17 13.99 9.76
N LYS A 230 3.12 14.64 10.43
CA LYS A 230 3.70 15.93 10.00
C LYS A 230 4.32 15.90 8.60
N VAL A 231 4.97 14.79 8.25
CA VAL A 231 5.65 14.60 6.96
C VAL A 231 4.67 14.70 5.79
N PHE A 232 3.43 14.21 5.96
CA PHE A 232 2.42 14.23 4.92
C PHE A 232 2.09 15.63 4.41
N PHE A 233 2.10 16.64 5.29
CA PHE A 233 1.81 18.02 4.90
C PHE A 233 2.86 18.62 3.97
N ILE A 234 4.12 18.16 4.08
CA ILE A 234 5.18 18.54 3.13
C ILE A 234 4.99 17.75 1.83
N GLU A 235 4.73 16.44 1.95
CA GLU A 235 4.58 15.55 0.79
C GLU A 235 3.39 15.92 -0.10
N ILE A 236 2.25 16.32 0.45
CA ILE A 236 1.08 16.71 -0.36
C ILE A 236 1.36 17.94 -1.23
N ILE A 237 2.21 18.87 -0.75
CA ILE A 237 2.65 20.03 -1.54
C ILE A 237 3.52 19.55 -2.71
N VAL A 238 4.53 18.72 -2.42
CA VAL A 238 5.43 18.15 -3.45
C VAL A 238 4.63 17.34 -4.48
N ILE A 239 3.73 16.46 -4.01
CA ILE A 239 2.86 15.65 -4.86
C ILE A 239 2.00 16.54 -5.75
N SER A 240 1.43 17.62 -5.21
CA SER A 240 0.60 18.55 -5.99
C SER A 240 1.40 19.19 -7.11
N VAL A 241 2.60 19.71 -6.81
CA VAL A 241 3.49 20.32 -7.82
C VAL A 241 3.85 19.30 -8.90
N VAL A 242 4.32 18.11 -8.52
CA VAL A 242 4.71 17.06 -9.46
C VAL A 242 3.52 16.62 -10.32
N CYS A 243 2.35 16.41 -9.72
CA CYS A 243 1.16 15.99 -10.45
C CYS A 243 0.68 17.07 -11.43
N ILE A 244 0.75 18.35 -11.07
CA ILE A 244 0.41 19.45 -11.98
C ILE A 244 1.40 19.51 -13.16
N CYS A 245 2.71 19.36 -12.90
CA CYS A 245 3.72 19.35 -13.97
C CYS A 245 3.59 18.16 -14.93
N VAL A 246 3.15 17.00 -14.44
CA VAL A 246 3.01 15.77 -15.23
C VAL A 246 1.64 15.66 -15.90
N SER A 247 0.60 16.22 -15.29
CA SER A 247 -0.74 16.25 -15.89
C SER A 247 -0.69 17.07 -17.16
N LYS A 248 -1.27 16.55 -18.26
CA LYS A 248 -1.26 17.24 -19.54
C LYS A 248 -1.96 18.59 -19.37
N SER A 249 -1.18 19.67 -19.40
CA SER A 249 -1.71 20.99 -19.74
C SER A 249 -2.23 20.90 -21.17
N ARG A 250 -3.55 20.77 -21.30
CA ARG A 250 -4.28 20.93 -22.55
C ARG A 250 -5.26 22.07 -22.36
#